data_AF-A0A1S4DKT3-F1
#
_entry.id   AF-A0A1S4DKT3-F1
#
_cell.length_a   1.000
_cell.length_b   1.000
_cell.length_c   1.000
_cell.angle_alpha   90.00
_cell.angle_beta   90.00
_cell.angle_gamma   90.00
#
_symmetry.space_group_name_H-M   'P 1'
#
loop_
_entity.id
_entity.type
_entity.pdbx_description
1 polymer ?
#
loop_
_entity_poly.entity_id
_entity_poly.type
_entity_poly.pdbx_seq_one_letter_code
_entity_poly.pdbx_strand_id
1 'polypeptide(L)'
;MADNAVLADLVSFLTEKIDIITLEICTCLLPLLTGLLQSKLDRHQDISLNMLLKLVRVFGPLIYTSLSTPTSVGVDIEAEKRMERCNLCFIELEKVKNHLPALSRRGGSIAKSAQELSLALQEVS
;
A
#
# COMPACT_ATOMS: atom_id res chain seq x y z
N MET A 1 -11.09 3.89 18.16
CA MET A 1 -9.68 3.90 18.58
C MET A 1 -9.13 2.56 18.15
N ALA A 2 -8.45 2.49 16.99
CA ALA A 2 -7.73 1.28 16.63
C ALA A 2 -6.43 1.29 17.46
N ASP A 3 -6.14 0.21 18.17
CA ASP A 3 -4.87 0.08 18.87
C ASP A 3 -3.76 -0.06 17.85
N ASN A 4 -3.15 1.08 17.50
CA ASN A 4 -2.06 1.16 16.53
C ASN A 4 -0.89 0.22 16.88
N ALA A 5 -0.71 -0.11 18.17
CA ALA A 5 0.28 -1.08 18.61
C ALA A 5 -0.06 -2.50 18.12
N VAL A 6 -1.29 -2.98 18.36
CA VAL A 6 -1.76 -4.29 17.88
C VAL A 6 -1.71 -4.36 16.36
N LEU A 7 -2.13 -3.29 15.70
CA LEU A 7 -2.07 -3.20 14.25
C LEU A 7 -0.63 -3.25 13.73
N ALA A 8 0.30 -2.52 14.36
CA ALA A 8 1.71 -2.54 13.97
C ALA A 8 2.34 -3.93 14.18
N ASP A 9 1.98 -4.64 15.24
CA ASP A 9 2.47 -6.01 15.49
C ASP A 9 1.92 -6.99 14.43
N LEU A 10 0.64 -6.88 14.08
CA LEU A 10 0.04 -7.66 12.99
C LEU A 10 0.71 -7.36 11.64
N VAL A 11 0.90 -6.08 11.31
CA VAL A 11 1.56 -5.66 10.06
C VAL A 11 2.99 -6.17 10.02
N SER A 12 3.72 -6.13 11.13
CA SER A 12 5.09 -6.67 11.19
C SER A 12 5.10 -8.17 10.87
N PHE A 13 4.18 -8.94 11.45
CA PHE A 13 4.03 -10.37 11.16
C PHE A 13 3.68 -10.64 9.68
N LEU A 14 2.75 -9.86 9.11
CA LEU A 14 2.37 -9.99 7.71
C LEU A 14 3.50 -9.57 6.76
N THR A 15 4.33 -8.61 7.16
CA THR A 15 5.49 -8.13 6.39
C THR A 15 6.51 -9.25 6.19
N GLU A 16 6.63 -10.19 7.13
CA GLU A 16 7.49 -11.37 7.02
C GLU A 16 6.91 -12.45 6.08
N LYS A 17 5.60 -12.41 5.83
CA LYS A 17 4.88 -13.37 4.98
C LYS A 17 4.17 -12.66 3.84
N ILE A 18 4.93 -11.90 3.06
CA ILE A 18 4.37 -11.16 1.92
C ILE A 18 3.73 -12.09 0.87
N ASP A 19 4.26 -13.31 0.73
CA ASP A 19 3.82 -14.29 -0.27
C ASP A 19 2.40 -14.83 -0.06
N ILE A 20 1.86 -14.75 1.17
CA ILE A 20 0.47 -15.18 1.47
C ILE A 20 -0.54 -14.06 1.26
N ILE A 21 -0.08 -12.84 1.00
CA ILE A 21 -0.96 -11.70 0.82
C ILE A 21 -1.57 -11.80 -0.56
N THR A 22 -2.88 -11.69 -0.63
CA THR A 22 -3.65 -11.65 -1.88
C THR A 22 -4.08 -10.22 -2.17
N LEU A 23 -4.59 -9.96 -3.38
CA LEU A 23 -5.16 -8.66 -3.71
C LEU A 23 -6.31 -8.27 -2.77
N GLU A 24 -7.13 -9.24 -2.33
CA GLU A 24 -8.19 -9.01 -1.33
C GLU A 24 -7.60 -8.52 0.00
N ILE A 25 -6.59 -9.21 0.52
CA ILE A 25 -5.92 -8.79 1.76
C ILE A 25 -5.27 -7.41 1.57
N CYS A 26 -4.66 -7.15 0.41
CA CYS A 26 -4.08 -5.86 0.06
C CYS A 26 -5.13 -4.73 0.13
N THR A 27 -6.35 -4.92 -0.40
CA THR A 27 -7.42 -3.91 -0.31
C THR A 27 -7.79 -3.56 1.13
N CYS A 28 -7.78 -4.55 2.05
CA CYS A 28 -8.03 -4.32 3.47
C CYS A 28 -6.83 -3.69 4.20
N LEU A 29 -5.60 -4.05 3.82
CA LEU A 29 -4.39 -3.59 4.49
C LEU A 29 -4.02 -2.14 4.15
N LEU A 30 -4.17 -1.72 2.89
CA LEU A 30 -3.75 -0.38 2.46
C LEU A 30 -4.36 0.77 3.29
N PRO A 31 -5.67 0.81 3.60
CA PRO A 31 -6.23 1.84 4.48
C PRO A 31 -5.63 1.82 5.90
N LEU A 32 -5.34 0.63 6.44
CA LEU A 32 -4.76 0.47 7.76
C LEU A 32 -3.32 0.99 7.79
N LEU A 33 -2.55 0.70 6.74
CA LEU A 33 -1.19 1.20 6.56
C LEU A 33 -1.16 2.72 6.41
N THR A 34 -2.07 3.29 5.61
CA THR A 34 -2.27 4.75 5.51
C THR A 34 -2.54 5.37 6.87
N GLY A 35 -3.37 4.74 7.70
CA GLY A 35 -3.61 5.17 9.08
C GLY A 35 -2.35 5.12 9.95
N LEU A 36 -1.52 4.08 9.83
CA LEU A 36 -0.26 3.97 10.57
C LEU A 36 0.79 5.02 10.16
N LEU A 37 0.77 5.51 8.91
CA LEU A 37 1.65 6.60 8.48
C LEU A 37 1.41 7.91 9.27
N GLN A 38 0.19 8.08 9.81
CA GLN A 38 -0.18 9.22 10.64
C GLN A 38 0.08 8.98 12.14
N SER A 39 0.62 7.81 12.52
CA SER A 39 0.91 7.50 13.92
C SER A 39 1.96 8.44 14.50
N LYS A 40 1.86 8.72 15.80
CA LYS A 40 2.85 9.54 16.52
C LYS A 40 4.17 8.80 16.79
N LEU A 41 4.18 7.48 16.63
CA LEU A 41 5.35 6.64 16.91
C LEU A 41 6.08 6.32 15.61
N ASP A 42 7.36 6.68 15.57
CA ASP A 42 8.24 6.46 14.42
C ASP A 42 8.32 4.99 14.01
N ARG A 43 8.33 4.09 14.99
CA ARG A 43 8.28 2.63 14.76
C ARG A 43 7.07 2.22 13.92
N HIS A 44 5.89 2.79 14.19
CA HIS A 44 4.68 2.44 13.45
C HIS A 44 4.73 2.94 12.00
N GLN A 45 5.27 4.14 11.80
CA GLN A 45 5.44 4.69 10.45
C GLN A 45 6.45 3.86 9.66
N ASP A 46 7.58 3.47 10.27
CA ASP A 46 8.62 2.65 9.62
C ASP A 46 8.08 1.27 9.22
N ILE A 47 7.37 0.58 10.12
CA ILE A 47 6.68 -0.68 9.83
C ILE A 47 5.70 -0.51 8.66
N SER A 48 4.91 0.56 8.67
CA SER A 48 3.94 0.84 7.60
C SER A 48 4.62 1.10 6.26
N LEU A 49 5.66 1.94 6.23
CA LEU A 49 6.43 2.25 5.02
C LEU A 49 7.07 1.01 4.41
N ASN A 50 7.67 0.15 5.24
CA ASN A 50 8.29 -1.09 4.79
C ASN A 50 7.25 -2.04 4.17
N MET A 51 6.11 -2.22 4.83
CA MET A 51 5.02 -3.03 4.31
C MET A 51 4.46 -2.47 2.99
N LEU A 52 4.23 -1.15 2.92
CA LEU A 52 3.75 -0.47 1.72
C LEU A 52 4.72 -0.65 0.54
N LEU A 53 6.04 -0.54 0.78
CA LEU A 53 7.04 -0.77 -0.25
C LEU A 53 6.96 -2.19 -0.82
N LYS A 54 6.79 -3.20 0.03
CA LYS A 54 6.61 -4.58 -0.43
C LYS A 54 5.32 -4.76 -1.22
N LEU A 55 4.20 -4.21 -0.74
CA LEU A 55 2.92 -4.28 -1.44
C LEU A 55 2.97 -3.60 -2.81
N VAL A 56 3.59 -2.43 -2.91
CA VAL A 56 3.75 -1.71 -4.20
C VAL A 56 4.61 -2.52 -5.17
N ARG A 57 5.69 -3.14 -4.72
CA ARG A 57 6.54 -3.98 -5.59
C ARG A 57 5.81 -5.22 -6.10
N VAL A 58 4.96 -5.84 -5.26
CA VAL A 58 4.23 -7.06 -5.62
C VAL A 58 2.98 -6.77 -6.45
N PHE A 59 2.16 -5.83 -6.00
CA PHE A 59 0.83 -5.56 -6.57
C PHE A 59 0.77 -4.33 -7.45
N GLY A 60 1.74 -3.41 -7.36
CA GLY A 60 1.77 -2.18 -8.16
C GLY A 60 1.60 -2.43 -9.65
N PRO A 61 2.43 -3.29 -10.29
CA PRO A 61 2.28 -3.57 -11.73
C PRO A 61 0.89 -4.09 -12.09
N LEU A 62 0.31 -4.97 -11.26
CA LEU A 62 -1.03 -5.51 -11.47
C LEU A 62 -2.12 -4.42 -11.34
N ILE A 63 -2.04 -3.57 -10.32
CA ILE A 63 -3.01 -2.51 -10.07
C ILE A 63 -3.02 -1.50 -11.22
N TYR A 64 -1.87 -0.94 -11.56
CA TYR A 64 -1.77 0.10 -12.58
C TYR A 64 -2.06 -0.44 -13.99
N THR A 65 -1.58 -1.64 -14.34
CA THR A 65 -1.90 -2.26 -15.64
C THR A 65 -3.39 -2.57 -15.77
N SER A 66 -4.05 -3.03 -14.69
CA SER A 66 -5.49 -3.30 -14.71
C SER A 66 -6.29 -2.04 -15.03
N LEU A 67 -5.88 -0.89 -14.48
CA LEU A 67 -6.53 0.40 -14.70
C LEU A 67 -6.29 0.97 -16.10
N SER A 68 -5.13 0.71 -16.70
CA SER A 68 -4.81 1.13 -18.07
C SER A 68 -5.44 0.23 -19.14
N THR A 69 -5.88 -0.98 -18.78
CA THR A 69 -6.47 -1.91 -19.73
C THR A 69 -7.94 -1.56 -19.96
N PRO A 70 -8.39 -1.36 -21.22
CA PRO A 70 -9.80 -1.10 -21.49
C PRO A 70 -10.67 -2.26 -20.99
N THR A 71 -11.82 -1.92 -20.41
CA THR A 71 -12.75 -2.89 -19.86
C THR A 71 -13.18 -3.88 -20.94
N SER A 72 -13.08 -5.17 -20.62
CA SER A 72 -13.51 -6.25 -21.52
C SER A 72 -15.01 -6.13 -21.76
N VAL A 73 -15.43 -6.06 -23.02
CA VAL A 73 -16.85 -6.10 -23.43
C VAL A 73 -17.35 -7.53 -23.26
N GLY A 74 -17.99 -7.84 -22.13
CA GLY A 74 -18.56 -9.15 -21.81
C GLY A 74 -19.02 -9.26 -20.35
N VAL A 75 -19.70 -10.35 -20.00
CA VAL A 75 -20.19 -10.64 -18.64
C VAL A 75 -19.14 -11.41 -17.84
N ASP A 76 -17.93 -10.85 -17.70
CA ASP A 76 -16.89 -11.44 -16.84
C ASP A 76 -16.91 -10.77 -15.46
N ILE A 77 -17.80 -11.27 -14.61
CA ILE A 77 -18.01 -10.79 -13.24
C ILE A 77 -16.72 -10.90 -12.40
N GLU A 78 -15.86 -11.89 -12.69
CA GLU A 78 -14.60 -12.08 -11.96
C GLU A 78 -13.59 -10.99 -12.33
N ALA A 79 -13.47 -10.67 -13.62
CA ALA A 79 -12.66 -9.56 -14.09
C ALA A 79 -13.15 -8.20 -13.55
N GLU A 80 -14.47 -8.00 -13.47
CA GLU A 80 -15.07 -6.79 -12.89
C GLU A 80 -14.72 -6.64 -11.40
N LYS A 81 -14.86 -7.71 -10.60
CA LYS A 81 -14.49 -7.70 -9.18
C LYS A 81 -12.99 -7.46 -8.97
N ARG A 82 -12.14 -8.04 -9.82
CA ARG A 82 -10.69 -7.79 -9.76
C ARG A 82 -10.39 -6.32 -10.05
N MET A 83 -11.04 -5.73 -11.06
CA MET A 83 -10.89 -4.32 -11.41
C MET A 83 -11.34 -3.41 -10.27
N GLU A 84 -12.47 -3.71 -9.62
CA GLU A 84 -12.96 -2.98 -8.45
C GLU A 84 -11.92 -2.97 -7.32
N ARG A 85 -11.31 -4.13 -7.02
CA ARG A 85 -10.25 -4.25 -6.01
C ARG A 85 -9.00 -3.46 -6.39
N CYS A 86 -8.56 -3.54 -7.64
CA CYS A 86 -7.44 -2.73 -8.14
C CYS A 86 -7.74 -1.24 -7.98
N ASN A 87 -8.95 -0.79 -8.28
CA ASN A 87 -9.37 0.61 -8.13
C ASN A 87 -9.36 1.05 -6.66
N LEU A 88 -9.85 0.21 -5.74
CA LEU A 88 -9.79 0.48 -4.30
C LEU A 88 -8.34 0.58 -3.81
N CYS A 89 -7.47 -0.35 -4.22
CA CYS A 89 -6.05 -0.29 -3.90
C CYS A 89 -5.42 1.00 -4.45
N PHE A 90 -5.71 1.36 -5.70
CA PHE A 90 -5.18 2.57 -6.32
C PHE A 90 -5.57 3.84 -5.55
N ILE A 91 -6.85 3.99 -5.18
CA ILE A 91 -7.32 5.13 -4.38
C ILE A 91 -6.53 5.24 -3.07
N GLU A 92 -6.26 4.12 -2.39
CA GLU A 92 -5.46 4.12 -1.17
C GLU A 92 -3.97 4.41 -1.43
N LEU A 93 -3.39 3.91 -2.52
CA LEU A 93 -2.01 4.22 -2.91
C LEU A 93 -1.83 5.71 -3.23
N GLU A 94 -2.81 6.35 -3.86
CA GLU A 94 -2.79 7.80 -4.09
C GLU A 94 -2.88 8.59 -2.76
N LYS A 95 -3.65 8.09 -1.77
CA LYS A 95 -3.61 8.66 -0.42
C LYS A 95 -2.23 8.50 0.21
N VAL A 96 -1.59 7.35 0.08
CA VAL A 96 -0.21 7.12 0.57
C VAL A 96 0.76 8.12 -0.06
N LYS A 97 0.72 8.33 -1.39
CA LYS A 97 1.54 9.32 -2.10
C LYS A 97 1.46 10.71 -1.46
N ASN A 98 0.27 11.14 -1.06
CA ASN A 98 0.07 12.45 -0.42
C ASN A 98 0.76 12.59 0.95
N HIS A 99 1.06 11.49 1.64
CA HIS A 99 1.76 11.51 2.93
C HIS A 99 3.29 11.52 2.78
N LEU A 100 3.83 11.01 1.66
CA LEU A 100 5.27 10.84 1.48
C LEU A 100 6.07 12.15 1.58
N PRO A 101 5.64 13.29 1.02
CA PRO A 101 6.39 14.54 1.14
C PRO A 101 6.60 14.98 2.59
N ALA A 102 5.63 14.72 3.47
CA ALA A 102 5.74 15.05 4.89
C ALA A 102 6.74 14.12 5.60
N LEU A 103 6.72 12.83 5.29
CA LEU A 103 7.60 11.82 5.87
C LEU A 103 9.05 11.98 5.39
N SER A 104 9.26 12.31 4.12
CA SER A 104 10.58 12.58 3.54
C SER A 104 11.31 13.77 4.19
N ARG A 105 10.58 14.69 4.82
CA ARG A 105 11.17 15.82 5.57
C ARG A 105 11.63 15.46 6.98
N ARG A 106 11.26 14.29 7.52
CA ARG A 106 11.56 13.89 8.91
C ARG A 106 13.01 13.45 9.15
N GLY A 107 13.80 13.28 8.08
CA GLY A 107 15.17 12.76 8.16
C GLY A 107 15.25 11.28 8.59
N GLY A 108 16.47 10.75 8.68
CA GLY A 108 16.71 9.39 9.19
C GLY A 108 16.15 8.26 8.31
N SER A 109 15.84 7.12 8.96
CA SER A 109 15.32 5.93 8.27
C SER A 109 13.95 6.15 7.64
N ILE A 110 13.06 6.88 8.33
CA ILE A 110 11.71 7.20 7.82
C ILE A 110 11.80 7.95 6.49
N ALA A 111 12.67 8.96 6.40
CA ALA A 111 12.83 9.71 5.16
C ALA A 111 13.36 8.83 4.02
N LYS A 112 14.33 7.95 4.32
CA LYS A 112 14.87 7.00 3.36
C LYS A 112 13.78 6.04 2.84
N SER A 113 13.03 5.42 3.74
CA SER A 113 11.93 4.50 3.40
C SER A 113 10.81 5.20 2.61
N ALA A 114 10.48 6.45 2.96
CA ALA A 114 9.48 7.23 2.23
C ALA A 114 9.94 7.60 0.80
N GLN A 115 11.22 7.92 0.62
CA GLN A 115 11.80 8.17 -0.70
C GLN A 115 11.82 6.89 -1.55
N GLU A 116 12.25 5.76 -0.98
CA GLU A 116 12.23 4.47 -1.68
C GLU A 116 10.81 4.08 -2.11
N LEU A 117 9.82 4.28 -1.25
CA LEU A 117 8.41 4.05 -1.58
C LEU A 117 7.91 5.00 -2.68
N SER A 118 8.32 6.27 -2.64
CA SER A 118 7.97 7.24 -3.68
C SER A 118 8.51 6.85 -5.05
N LEU A 119 9.75 6.34 -5.10
CA LEU A 119 10.36 5.85 -6.34
C LEU A 119 9.64 4.60 -6.84
N ALA A 120 9.39 3.61 -5.98
CA ALA A 120 8.68 2.39 -6.35
C ALA A 120 7.28 2.69 -6.91
N LEU A 121 6.58 3.67 -6.35
CA LEU A 121 5.28 4.12 -6.86
C LEU A 121 5.37 4.82 -8.22
N GLN A 122 6.46 5.55 -8.50
CA GLN A 122 6.69 6.15 -9.82
C GLN A 122 7.02 5.11 -10.89
N GLU A 123 7.76 4.06 -10.54
CA GLU A 123 8.13 2.98 -11.48
C GLU A 123 6.93 2.16 -11.96
N VAL A 124 5.89 2.05 -11.14
CA VAL A 124 4.69 1.26 -11.47
C VAL A 124 3.52 2.08 -12.00
N SER A 125 3.59 3.43 -11.91
CA SER A 125 2.51 4.32 -12.35
C SER A 125 2.48 4.55 -13.86
#